data_AF-A0A850KL24-F1
#
_entry.id   AF-A0A850KL24-F1
#
_cell.length_a   1.000
_cell.length_b   1.000
_cell.length_c   1.000
_cell.angle_alpha   90.00
_cell.angle_beta   90.00
_cell.angle_gamma   90.00
#
_symmetry.space_group_name_H-M   'P 1'
#
loop_
_entity.id
_entity.type
_entity.pdbx_description
1 polymer ?
#
loop_
_entity_poly.entity_id
_entity_poly.type
_entity_poly.pdbx_seq_one_letter_code
_entity_poly.pdbx_strand_id
1 'polypeptide(L)'
;MRSDIELRTNFYITAVSVSARLSTVLKEAKNISLEAMNAKALVARAGENVRTFKPITDYMVELANDTIRLVEEINRESLLISKSSLISLRGNEAFGHFLKAKNLSKGALYQNSFSSALLAAEKDLQTFKQDLQKNVRMLNELLEEIETRMLAANVVTSTSRLEAATVSNLYRANFEAIVAKFETAAKNIRATVMECRKVLNGR
;
A
#
# COMPACT_ATOMS: atom_id res chain seq x y z
N MET A 1 -20.66 0.47 -21.68
CA MET A 1 -19.71 1.56 -22.02
C MET A 1 -19.65 2.64 -20.93
N ARG A 2 -20.79 3.13 -20.38
CA ARG A 2 -20.78 4.02 -19.20
C ARG A 2 -20.23 3.39 -17.93
N SER A 3 -20.59 2.14 -17.63
CA SER A 3 -20.10 1.39 -16.45
C SER A 3 -18.57 1.21 -16.43
N ASP A 4 -17.97 0.97 -17.59
CA ASP A 4 -16.53 0.76 -17.76
C ASP A 4 -15.70 2.05 -17.63
N ILE A 5 -16.35 3.22 -17.82
CA ILE A 5 -15.73 4.54 -17.64
C ILE A 5 -15.83 4.95 -16.16
N GLU A 6 -17.00 4.73 -15.52
CA GLU A 6 -17.17 4.91 -14.08
C GLU A 6 -16.19 4.05 -13.28
N LEU A 7 -16.03 2.76 -13.61
CA LEU A 7 -15.05 1.87 -12.99
C LEU A 7 -13.62 2.42 -13.06
N ARG A 8 -13.22 3.02 -14.19
CA ARG A 8 -11.84 3.51 -14.41
C ARG A 8 -11.54 4.85 -13.73
N THR A 9 -12.50 5.77 -13.72
CA THR A 9 -12.39 7.04 -12.97
C THR A 9 -12.35 6.77 -11.47
N ASN A 10 -13.08 5.74 -11.01
CA ASN A 10 -13.05 5.31 -9.62
C ASN A 10 -11.64 4.82 -9.23
N PHE A 11 -10.93 4.07 -10.08
CA PHE A 11 -9.58 3.58 -9.75
C PHE A 11 -8.54 4.69 -9.53
N TYR A 12 -8.60 5.79 -10.30
CA TYR A 12 -7.73 6.95 -10.05
C TYR A 12 -7.98 7.55 -8.66
N ILE A 13 -9.24 7.84 -8.34
CA ILE A 13 -9.63 8.46 -7.07
C ILE A 13 -9.32 7.50 -5.90
N THR A 14 -9.60 6.22 -6.08
CA THR A 14 -9.33 5.15 -5.12
C THR A 14 -7.84 5.00 -4.84
N ALA A 15 -6.97 4.98 -5.86
CA ALA A 15 -5.53 4.87 -5.65
C ALA A 15 -4.99 6.06 -4.84
N VAL A 16 -5.34 7.29 -5.24
CA VAL A 16 -4.95 8.50 -4.50
C VAL A 16 -5.47 8.47 -3.06
N SER A 17 -6.70 8.01 -2.85
CA SER A 17 -7.27 7.85 -1.51
C SER A 17 -6.49 6.84 -0.65
N VAL A 18 -6.10 5.70 -1.22
CA VAL A 18 -5.27 4.70 -0.56
C VAL A 18 -3.92 5.30 -0.14
N SER A 19 -3.23 6.03 -1.03
CA SER A 19 -1.99 6.72 -0.68
C SER A 19 -2.16 7.76 0.42
N ALA A 20 -3.21 8.57 0.34
CA ALA A 20 -3.50 9.58 1.35
C ALA A 20 -3.71 8.92 2.73
N ARG A 21 -4.46 7.82 2.79
CA ARG A 21 -4.67 7.05 4.03
C ARG A 21 -3.36 6.46 4.55
N LEU A 22 -2.52 5.89 3.68
CA LEU A 22 -1.25 5.28 4.09
C LEU A 22 -0.18 6.29 4.56
N SER A 23 -0.36 7.59 4.30
CA SER A 23 0.48 8.61 4.95
C SER A 23 0.41 8.55 6.48
N THR A 24 -0.75 8.14 7.03
CA THR A 24 -0.92 7.94 8.47
C THR A 24 -0.15 6.71 8.95
N VAL A 25 -0.15 5.63 8.18
CA VAL A 25 0.64 4.42 8.44
C VAL A 25 2.13 4.73 8.45
N LEU A 26 2.62 5.56 7.51
CA LEU A 26 4.01 5.99 7.48
C LEU A 26 4.41 6.72 8.77
N LYS A 27 3.52 7.59 9.29
CA LYS A 27 3.75 8.31 10.54
C LYS A 27 3.83 7.35 11.73
N GLU A 28 2.91 6.40 11.82
CA GLU A 28 2.90 5.37 12.87
C GLU A 28 4.18 4.52 12.82
N ALA A 29 4.58 4.05 11.63
CA ALA A 29 5.79 3.25 11.47
C ALA A 29 7.06 4.02 11.87
N LYS A 30 7.16 5.31 11.54
CA LYS A 30 8.26 6.18 11.99
C LYS A 30 8.30 6.35 13.51
N ASN A 31 7.13 6.51 14.13
CA ASN A 31 7.03 6.60 15.58
C ASN A 31 7.49 5.29 16.25
N ILE A 32 7.04 4.14 15.74
CA ILE A 32 7.50 2.82 16.23
C ILE A 32 9.02 2.70 16.09
N SER A 33 9.58 3.07 14.94
CA SER A 33 11.03 2.98 14.71
C SER A 33 11.81 3.78 15.75
N LEU A 34 11.39 5.03 16.02
CA LEU A 34 11.99 5.87 17.05
C LEU A 34 11.88 5.23 18.45
N GLU A 35 10.71 4.74 18.83
CA GLU A 35 10.49 4.12 20.13
C GLU A 35 11.29 2.83 20.30
N ALA A 36 11.37 2.01 19.26
CA ALA A 36 12.16 0.79 19.24
C ALA A 36 13.67 1.07 19.35
N MET A 37 14.16 2.12 18.67
CA MET A 37 15.56 2.57 18.80
C MET A 37 15.86 3.06 20.22
N ASN A 38 14.94 3.82 20.83
CA ASN A 38 15.07 4.25 22.22
C ASN A 38 15.07 3.06 23.19
N ALA A 39 14.19 2.08 22.96
CA ALA A 39 14.12 0.85 23.73
C ALA A 39 15.42 0.05 23.61
N LYS A 40 15.97 -0.07 22.40
CA LYS A 40 17.25 -0.74 22.13
C LYS A 40 18.41 -0.06 22.87
N ALA A 41 18.45 1.26 22.90
CA ALA A 41 19.43 2.02 23.67
C ALA A 41 19.28 1.79 25.18
N LEU A 42 18.04 1.72 25.69
CA LEU A 42 17.77 1.38 27.08
C LEU A 42 18.27 -0.04 27.42
N VAL A 43 18.00 -1.02 26.55
CA VAL A 43 18.47 -2.40 26.68
C VAL A 43 20.00 -2.45 26.76
N ALA A 44 20.69 -1.72 25.87
CA ALA A 44 22.14 -1.65 25.87
C ALA A 44 22.70 -1.03 27.16
N ARG A 45 22.02 -0.05 27.75
CA ARG A 45 22.44 0.62 29.00
C ARG A 45 22.16 -0.21 30.25
N ALA A 46 21.05 -0.92 30.29
CA ALA A 46 20.63 -1.72 31.44
C ALA A 46 21.37 -3.09 31.53
N GLY A 47 22.05 -3.50 30.46
CA GLY A 47 22.95 -4.66 30.44
C GLY A 47 22.22 -5.99 30.59
N GLU A 48 22.85 -6.95 31.26
CA GLU A 48 22.35 -8.34 31.37
C GLU A 48 20.95 -8.44 32.01
N ASN A 49 20.56 -7.48 32.85
CA ASN A 49 19.27 -7.48 33.55
C ASN A 49 18.03 -7.42 32.63
N VAL A 50 18.22 -7.05 31.36
CA VAL A 50 17.14 -6.86 30.38
C VAL A 50 17.45 -7.51 29.04
N ARG A 51 18.44 -8.42 29.01
CA ARG A 51 18.95 -9.03 27.78
C ARG A 51 17.90 -9.84 27.02
N THR A 52 16.93 -10.44 27.72
CA THR A 52 15.79 -11.14 27.12
C THR A 52 14.91 -10.23 26.27
N PHE A 53 14.97 -8.91 26.51
CA PHE A 53 14.21 -7.91 25.76
C PHE A 53 14.89 -7.46 24.46
N LYS A 54 16.18 -7.78 24.26
CA LYS A 54 16.93 -7.37 23.07
C LYS A 54 16.30 -7.89 21.75
N PRO A 55 15.97 -9.19 21.60
CA PRO A 55 15.38 -9.70 20.36
C PRO A 55 14.05 -9.01 20.02
N ILE A 56 13.27 -8.61 21.03
CA ILE A 56 12.01 -7.89 20.86
C ILE A 56 12.26 -6.52 20.26
N THR A 57 13.21 -5.75 20.82
CA THR A 57 13.54 -4.43 20.29
C THR A 57 14.14 -4.47 18.89
N ASP A 58 14.94 -5.50 18.59
CA ASP A 58 15.49 -5.71 17.24
C ASP A 58 14.36 -6.00 16.24
N TYR A 59 13.41 -6.87 16.59
CA TYR A 59 12.23 -7.16 15.77
C TYR A 59 11.35 -5.91 15.54
N MET A 60 11.13 -5.10 16.57
CA MET A 60 10.33 -3.86 16.43
C MET A 60 10.98 -2.88 15.43
N VAL A 61 12.31 -2.74 15.47
CA VAL A 61 13.04 -1.89 14.50
C VAL A 61 12.92 -2.45 13.08
N GLU A 62 13.11 -3.77 12.91
CA GLU A 62 12.98 -4.42 11.60
C GLU A 62 11.58 -4.24 11.01
N LEU A 63 10.55 -4.54 11.80
CA LEU A 63 9.16 -4.40 11.38
C LEU A 63 8.84 -2.95 10.98
N ALA A 64 9.29 -1.98 11.76
CA ALA A 64 9.06 -0.56 11.47
C ALA A 64 9.72 -0.14 10.16
N ASN A 65 10.98 -0.52 9.94
CA ASN A 65 11.72 -0.20 8.72
C ASN A 65 11.10 -0.85 7.49
N ASP A 66 10.69 -2.12 7.59
CA ASP A 66 9.99 -2.79 6.49
C ASP A 66 8.63 -2.16 6.20
N THR A 67 7.89 -1.75 7.24
CA THR A 67 6.61 -1.06 7.05
C THR A 67 6.80 0.28 6.36
N ILE A 68 7.84 1.05 6.73
CA ILE A 68 8.19 2.31 6.05
C ILE A 68 8.46 2.05 4.56
N ARG A 69 9.30 1.06 4.25
CA ARG A 69 9.64 0.68 2.87
C ARG A 69 8.41 0.29 2.07
N LEU A 70 7.55 -0.57 2.62
CA LEU A 70 6.32 -1.02 1.95
C LEU A 70 5.36 0.15 1.68
N VAL A 71 5.21 1.09 2.61
CA VAL A 71 4.36 2.27 2.40
C VAL A 71 4.92 3.19 1.31
N GLU A 72 6.24 3.35 1.23
CA GLU A 72 6.89 4.11 0.15
C GLU A 72 6.68 3.44 -1.22
N GLU A 73 6.82 2.11 -1.29
CA GLU A 73 6.53 1.33 -2.50
C GLU A 73 5.05 1.45 -2.91
N ILE A 74 4.11 1.37 -1.95
CA ILE A 74 2.69 1.58 -2.23
C ILE A 74 2.42 3.00 -2.77
N ASN A 75 3.03 4.03 -2.18
CA ASN A 75 2.86 5.40 -2.67
C ASN A 75 3.33 5.56 -4.12
N ARG A 76 4.42 4.88 -4.48
CA ARG A 76 4.91 4.84 -5.86
C ARG A 76 3.92 4.12 -6.78
N GLU A 77 3.45 2.93 -6.40
CA GLU A 77 2.51 2.15 -7.22
C GLU A 77 1.16 2.84 -7.39
N SER A 78 0.65 3.48 -6.34
CA SER A 78 -0.57 4.28 -6.41
C SER A 78 -0.46 5.46 -7.38
N LEU A 79 0.70 6.13 -7.43
CA LEU A 79 0.96 7.18 -8.42
C LEU A 79 0.98 6.61 -9.85
N LEU A 80 1.56 5.42 -10.04
CA LEU A 80 1.56 4.72 -11.33
C LEU A 80 0.16 4.30 -11.76
N ILE A 81 -0.65 3.77 -10.85
CA ILE A 81 -2.07 3.45 -11.09
C ILE A 81 -2.81 4.73 -11.50
N SER A 82 -2.65 5.81 -10.73
CA SER A 82 -3.30 7.08 -11.01
C SER A 82 -3.00 7.60 -12.42
N LYS A 83 -1.72 7.58 -12.82
CA LYS A 83 -1.30 7.96 -14.18
C LYS A 83 -1.84 7.01 -15.25
N SER A 84 -1.73 5.70 -15.02
CA SER A 84 -2.14 4.67 -15.98
C SER A 84 -3.66 4.64 -16.19
N SER A 85 -4.44 4.90 -15.13
CA SER A 85 -5.90 5.05 -15.20
C SER A 85 -6.30 6.22 -16.10
N LEU A 86 -5.63 7.36 -15.98
CA LEU A 86 -5.90 8.53 -16.83
C LEU A 86 -5.54 8.25 -18.29
N ILE A 87 -4.38 7.62 -18.54
CA ILE A 87 -3.95 7.25 -19.90
C ILE A 87 -4.93 6.24 -20.51
N SER A 88 -5.37 5.23 -19.75
CA SER A 88 -6.35 4.23 -20.19
C SER A 88 -7.71 4.88 -20.51
N LEU A 89 -8.16 5.84 -19.71
CA LEU A 89 -9.38 6.61 -19.97
C LEU A 89 -9.28 7.38 -21.30
N ARG A 90 -8.22 8.16 -21.48
CA ARG A 90 -8.01 8.95 -22.71
C ARG A 90 -7.83 8.06 -23.94
N GLY A 91 -7.14 6.93 -23.81
CA GLY A 91 -7.01 5.93 -24.88
C GLY A 91 -8.35 5.33 -25.27
N ASN A 92 -9.23 5.07 -24.31
CA ASN A 92 -10.57 4.56 -24.56
C ASN A 92 -11.46 5.59 -25.27
N GLU A 93 -11.37 6.86 -24.89
CA GLU A 93 -12.06 7.96 -25.59
C GLU A 93 -11.57 8.09 -27.03
N ALA A 94 -10.25 8.11 -27.25
CA ALA A 94 -9.66 8.17 -28.58
C ALA A 94 -10.10 7.00 -29.47
N PHE A 95 -10.03 5.76 -28.96
CA PHE A 95 -10.54 4.58 -29.67
C PHE A 95 -12.03 4.70 -30.00
N GLY A 96 -12.84 5.19 -29.06
CA GLY A 96 -14.26 5.45 -29.28
C GLY A 96 -14.52 6.47 -30.39
N HIS A 97 -13.72 7.54 -30.45
CA HIS A 97 -13.79 8.53 -31.53
C HIS A 97 -13.42 7.93 -32.89
N PHE A 98 -12.35 7.14 -32.98
CA PHE A 98 -12.00 6.45 -34.23
C PHE A 98 -13.06 5.45 -34.67
N LEU A 99 -13.66 4.71 -33.74
CA LEU A 99 -14.75 3.77 -34.03
C LEU A 99 -16.00 4.52 -34.54
N LYS A 100 -16.30 5.68 -33.96
CA LYS A 100 -17.40 6.54 -34.42
C LYS A 100 -17.13 7.08 -35.83
N ALA A 101 -15.92 7.57 -36.10
CA ALA A 101 -15.51 8.03 -37.42
C ALA A 101 -15.65 6.92 -38.47
N LYS A 102 -15.20 5.68 -38.13
CA LYS A 102 -15.37 4.48 -38.97
C LYS A 102 -16.81 4.21 -39.37
N ASN A 103 -17.73 4.36 -38.42
CA ASN A 103 -19.13 4.10 -38.66
C ASN A 103 -19.78 5.19 -39.51
N LEU A 104 -19.40 6.44 -39.32
CA LEU A 104 -19.92 7.59 -40.07
C LEU A 104 -19.36 7.68 -41.49
N SER A 105 -18.14 7.19 -41.73
CA SER A 105 -17.48 7.25 -43.04
C SER A 105 -17.85 6.08 -43.96
N LYS A 106 -18.80 5.21 -43.59
CA LYS A 106 -19.19 4.06 -44.41
C LYS A 106 -19.63 4.52 -45.80
N GLY A 107 -18.96 4.03 -46.83
CA GLY A 107 -19.23 4.40 -48.23
C GLY A 107 -18.55 5.69 -48.71
N ALA A 108 -17.78 6.37 -47.86
CA ALA A 108 -16.99 7.53 -48.27
C ALA A 108 -15.72 7.11 -49.04
N LEU A 109 -15.26 7.95 -49.97
CA LEU A 109 -14.08 7.71 -50.82
C LEU A 109 -12.81 7.36 -50.03
N TYR A 110 -12.62 8.01 -48.88
CA TYR A 110 -11.44 7.84 -48.03
C TYR A 110 -11.75 7.10 -46.71
N GLN A 111 -12.75 6.21 -46.70
CA GLN A 111 -13.18 5.50 -45.49
C GLN A 111 -12.08 4.68 -44.78
N ASN A 112 -11.00 4.34 -45.48
CA ASN A 112 -9.90 3.54 -44.95
C ASN A 112 -8.68 4.38 -44.50
N SER A 113 -8.71 5.71 -44.65
CA SER A 113 -7.55 6.58 -44.39
C SER A 113 -7.10 6.57 -42.92
N PHE A 114 -8.00 6.27 -41.98
CA PHE A 114 -7.72 6.22 -40.55
C PHE A 114 -7.61 4.78 -39.99
N SER A 115 -7.63 3.75 -40.84
CA SER A 115 -7.61 2.34 -40.39
C SER A 115 -6.34 1.98 -39.62
N SER A 116 -5.19 2.50 -40.02
CA SER A 116 -3.91 2.30 -39.32
C SER A 116 -3.91 2.97 -37.94
N ALA A 117 -4.44 4.19 -37.84
CA ALA A 117 -4.58 4.92 -36.58
C ALA A 117 -5.57 4.21 -35.62
N LEU A 118 -6.67 3.66 -36.13
CA LEU A 118 -7.61 2.87 -35.35
C LEU A 118 -6.96 1.61 -34.77
N LEU A 119 -6.19 0.87 -35.57
CA LEU A 119 -5.45 -0.31 -35.11
C LEU A 119 -4.39 0.03 -34.06
N ALA A 120 -3.66 1.13 -34.25
CA ALA A 120 -2.70 1.61 -33.26
C ALA A 120 -3.39 1.98 -31.93
N ALA A 121 -4.49 2.73 -31.99
CA ALA A 121 -5.26 3.12 -30.81
C ALA A 121 -5.82 1.91 -30.05
N GLU A 122 -6.25 0.86 -30.77
CA GLU A 122 -6.70 -0.39 -30.14
C GLU A 122 -5.56 -1.10 -29.40
N LYS A 123 -4.39 -1.22 -30.03
CA LYS A 123 -3.20 -1.83 -29.43
C LYS A 123 -2.72 -1.06 -28.19
N ASP A 124 -2.67 0.26 -28.27
CA ASP A 124 -2.26 1.12 -27.16
C ASP A 124 -3.24 0.98 -25.99
N LEU A 125 -4.55 0.97 -26.27
CA LEU A 125 -5.58 0.78 -25.25
C LEU A 125 -5.45 -0.57 -24.54
N GLN A 126 -5.12 -1.65 -25.25
CA GLN A 126 -4.87 -2.95 -24.64
C GLN A 126 -3.64 -2.93 -23.72
N THR A 127 -2.55 -2.32 -24.18
CA THR A 127 -1.32 -2.14 -23.38
C THR A 127 -1.62 -1.39 -22.09
N PHE A 128 -2.30 -0.24 -22.17
CA PHE A 128 -2.64 0.57 -20.98
C PHE A 128 -3.53 -0.17 -19.99
N LYS A 129 -4.47 -1.00 -20.48
CA LYS A 129 -5.31 -1.84 -19.61
C LYS A 129 -4.50 -2.90 -18.89
N GLN A 130 -3.56 -3.55 -19.58
CA GLN A 130 -2.69 -4.56 -19.00
C GLN A 130 -1.78 -3.98 -17.92
N ASP A 131 -1.16 -2.83 -18.19
CA ASP A 131 -0.30 -2.13 -17.23
C ASP A 131 -1.09 -1.70 -15.99
N LEU A 132 -2.28 -1.14 -16.18
CA LEU A 132 -3.15 -0.76 -15.06
C LEU A 132 -3.49 -1.97 -14.18
N GLN A 133 -3.87 -3.09 -14.77
CA GLN A 133 -4.17 -4.32 -14.04
C GLN A 133 -2.95 -4.86 -13.29
N LYS A 134 -1.76 -4.77 -13.88
CA LYS A 134 -0.49 -5.17 -13.24
C LYS A 134 -0.22 -4.31 -12.00
N ASN A 135 -0.34 -3.00 -12.12
CA ASN A 135 -0.07 -2.09 -11.00
C ASN A 135 -1.08 -2.27 -9.87
N VAL A 136 -2.37 -2.50 -10.18
CA VAL A 136 -3.40 -2.80 -9.18
C VAL A 136 -3.13 -4.11 -8.44
N ARG A 137 -2.64 -5.15 -9.13
CA ARG A 137 -2.22 -6.41 -8.48
C ARG A 137 -1.04 -6.18 -7.53
N MET A 138 -0.01 -5.48 -7.99
CA MET A 138 1.16 -5.14 -7.16
C MET A 138 0.75 -4.36 -5.91
N LEU A 139 -0.13 -3.36 -6.04
CA LEU A 139 -0.64 -2.61 -4.89
C LEU A 139 -1.38 -3.51 -3.88
N ASN A 140 -2.19 -4.45 -4.35
CA ASN A 140 -2.86 -5.42 -3.49
C ASN A 140 -1.86 -6.32 -2.75
N GLU A 141 -0.84 -6.82 -3.44
CA GLU A 141 0.22 -7.66 -2.87
C GLU A 141 0.98 -6.93 -1.76
N LEU A 142 1.36 -5.66 -1.99
CA LEU A 142 2.04 -4.83 -0.99
C LEU A 142 1.16 -4.57 0.25
N LEU A 143 -0.13 -4.32 0.06
CA LEU A 143 -1.08 -4.15 1.17
C LEU A 143 -1.23 -5.46 1.98
N GLU A 144 -1.30 -6.60 1.31
CA GLU A 144 -1.37 -7.91 1.96
C GLU A 144 -0.09 -8.24 2.73
N GLU A 145 1.07 -7.84 2.23
CA GLU A 145 2.34 -7.99 2.93
C GLU A 145 2.35 -7.20 4.25
N ILE A 146 1.90 -5.94 4.25
CA ILE A 146 1.79 -5.16 5.50
C ILE A 146 0.83 -5.84 6.47
N GLU A 147 -0.34 -6.29 6.01
CA GLU A 147 -1.31 -6.97 6.88
C GLU A 147 -0.72 -8.23 7.54
N THR A 148 -0.03 -9.07 6.75
CA THR A 148 0.61 -10.30 7.22
C THR A 148 1.69 -9.99 8.27
N ARG A 149 2.50 -8.95 8.03
CA ARG A 149 3.52 -8.49 8.98
C ARG A 149 2.90 -7.97 10.28
N MET A 150 1.79 -7.23 10.22
CA MET A 150 1.09 -6.78 11.43
C MET A 150 0.44 -7.95 12.21
N LEU A 151 0.03 -9.02 11.55
CA LEU A 151 -0.43 -10.24 12.22
C LEU A 151 0.70 -10.91 13.01
N ALA A 152 1.87 -11.07 12.39
CA ALA A 152 3.06 -11.56 13.09
C ALA A 152 3.45 -10.66 14.28
N ALA A 153 3.34 -9.34 14.11
CA ALA A 153 3.63 -8.37 15.17
C ALA A 153 2.75 -8.57 16.41
N ASN A 154 1.47 -8.89 16.24
CA ASN A 154 0.57 -9.16 17.37
C ASN A 154 0.98 -10.41 18.18
N VAL A 155 1.49 -11.45 17.50
CA VAL A 155 2.02 -12.64 18.16
C VAL A 155 3.26 -12.29 18.98
N VAL A 156 4.21 -11.56 18.38
CA VAL A 156 5.43 -11.12 19.06
C VAL A 156 5.12 -10.18 20.22
N THR A 157 4.14 -9.29 20.08
CA THR A 157 3.72 -8.40 21.17
C THR A 157 3.19 -9.19 22.36
N SER A 158 2.40 -10.24 22.10
CA SER A 158 1.82 -11.09 23.15
C SER A 158 2.90 -11.81 23.97
N THR A 159 3.93 -12.34 23.31
CA THR A 159 5.08 -12.96 24.00
C THR A 159 5.94 -11.90 24.69
N SER A 160 6.12 -10.73 24.08
CA SER A 160 6.89 -9.62 24.65
C SER A 160 6.31 -9.09 25.96
N ARG A 161 5.00 -9.17 26.16
CA ARG A 161 4.36 -8.75 27.42
C ARG A 161 4.76 -9.66 28.59
N LEU A 162 4.89 -10.97 28.35
CA LEU A 162 5.37 -11.91 29.36
C LEU A 162 6.83 -11.61 29.73
N GLU A 163 7.67 -11.37 28.73
CA GLU A 163 9.08 -11.01 28.94
C GLU A 163 9.23 -9.65 29.62
N ALA A 164 8.42 -8.64 29.27
CA ALA A 164 8.44 -7.35 29.96
C ALA A 164 8.12 -7.50 31.47
N ALA A 165 7.20 -8.41 31.82
CA ALA A 165 6.80 -8.65 33.20
C ALA A 165 7.87 -9.37 34.04
N THR A 166 8.80 -10.09 33.41
CA THR A 166 9.91 -10.80 34.08
C THR A 166 11.16 -9.92 34.25
N VAL A 167 11.24 -8.79 33.54
CA VAL A 167 12.33 -7.82 33.70
C VAL A 167 12.29 -7.20 35.11
N SER A 168 13.47 -6.83 35.61
CA SER A 168 13.61 -6.17 36.92
C SER A 168 12.67 -4.98 37.09
N ASN A 169 12.15 -4.80 38.32
CA ASN A 169 11.17 -3.76 38.65
C ASN A 169 11.61 -2.34 38.26
N LEU A 170 12.93 -2.09 38.16
CA LEU A 170 13.48 -0.81 37.75
C LEU A 170 13.14 -0.43 36.30
N TYR A 171 13.03 -1.41 35.39
CA TYR A 171 12.79 -1.17 33.96
C TYR A 171 11.44 -1.70 33.45
N ARG A 172 10.74 -2.52 34.23
CA ARG A 172 9.46 -3.15 33.87
C ARG A 172 8.46 -2.16 33.28
N ALA A 173 8.18 -1.06 33.98
CA ALA A 173 7.20 -0.07 33.54
C ALA A 173 7.55 0.57 32.17
N ASN A 174 8.84 0.79 31.90
CA ASN A 174 9.29 1.33 30.62
C ASN A 174 9.04 0.31 29.49
N PHE A 175 9.40 -0.95 29.70
CA PHE A 175 9.21 -1.99 28.69
C PHE A 175 7.74 -2.32 28.45
N GLU A 176 6.92 -2.39 29.49
CA GLU A 176 5.46 -2.55 29.37
C GLU A 176 4.84 -1.41 28.54
N ALA A 177 5.26 -0.16 28.78
CA ALA A 177 4.80 0.99 27.99
C ALA A 177 5.22 0.89 26.53
N ILE A 178 6.45 0.45 26.23
CA ILE A 178 6.94 0.25 24.85
C ILE A 178 6.12 -0.83 24.14
N VAL A 179 5.89 -1.98 24.78
CA VAL A 179 5.09 -3.07 24.20
C VAL A 179 3.66 -2.61 23.92
N ALA A 180 3.03 -1.89 24.85
CA ALA A 180 1.66 -1.41 24.69
C ALA A 180 1.51 -0.42 23.53
N LYS A 181 2.48 0.48 23.35
CA LYS A 181 2.49 1.41 22.22
C LYS A 181 2.70 0.70 20.89
N PHE A 182 3.64 -0.24 20.83
CA PHE A 182 3.88 -1.08 19.66
C PHE A 182 2.63 -1.87 19.26
N GLU A 183 1.93 -2.49 20.23
CA GLU A 183 0.67 -3.19 20.02
C GLU A 183 -0.40 -2.29 19.37
N THR A 184 -0.55 -1.09 19.92
CA THR A 184 -1.54 -0.12 19.46
C THR A 184 -1.23 0.33 18.04
N ALA A 185 0.03 0.65 17.75
CA ALA A 185 0.46 1.05 16.42
C ALA A 185 0.27 -0.09 15.41
N ALA A 186 0.66 -1.33 15.74
CA ALA A 186 0.47 -2.48 14.85
C ALA A 186 -1.02 -2.72 14.52
N LYS A 187 -1.91 -2.59 15.50
CA LYS A 187 -3.37 -2.67 15.30
C LYS A 187 -3.89 -1.54 14.40
N ASN A 188 -3.45 -0.30 14.62
CA ASN A 188 -3.87 0.85 13.83
C ASN A 188 -3.41 0.75 12.37
N ILE A 189 -2.17 0.32 12.15
CA ILE A 189 -1.61 0.08 10.81
C ILE A 189 -2.43 -0.98 10.10
N ARG A 190 -2.68 -2.13 10.75
CA ARG A 190 -3.48 -3.21 10.17
C ARG A 190 -4.88 -2.74 9.81
N ALA A 191 -5.57 -2.03 10.71
CA ALA A 191 -6.91 -1.53 10.46
C ALA A 191 -6.96 -0.61 9.24
N THR A 192 -5.99 0.31 9.12
CA THR A 192 -5.87 1.21 7.98
C THR A 192 -5.63 0.46 6.67
N VAL A 193 -4.74 -0.54 6.69
CA VAL A 193 -4.43 -1.37 5.52
C VAL A 193 -5.64 -2.19 5.08
N MET A 194 -6.34 -2.85 6.00
CA MET A 194 -7.55 -3.60 5.70
C MET A 194 -8.62 -2.70 5.07
N GLU A 195 -8.76 -1.48 5.56
CA GLU A 195 -9.68 -0.50 5.02
C GLU A 195 -9.25 -0.03 3.61
N CYS A 196 -7.95 0.20 3.36
CA CYS A 196 -7.44 0.45 2.02
C CYS A 196 -7.73 -0.70 1.05
N ARG A 197 -7.55 -1.96 1.49
CA ARG A 197 -7.89 -3.15 0.68
C ARG A 197 -9.37 -3.24 0.36
N LYS A 198 -10.25 -2.87 1.31
CA LYS A 198 -11.70 -2.80 1.06
C LYS A 198 -12.05 -1.77 0.02
N VAL A 199 -11.44 -0.58 0.06
CA VAL A 199 -11.69 0.46 -0.96
C VAL A 199 -11.14 0.03 -2.32
N LEU A 200 -9.99 -0.64 -2.36
CA LEU A 200 -9.38 -1.10 -3.62
C LEU A 200 -10.15 -2.25 -4.28
N ASN A 201 -10.67 -3.19 -3.48
CA ASN A 201 -11.42 -4.35 -3.94
C ASN A 201 -12.95 -4.13 -3.92
N GLY A 202 -13.38 -2.96 -3.44
CA GLY A 202 -14.76 -2.55 -3.27
C GLY A 202 -15.41 -2.21 -4.61
N ARG A 203 -16.32 -3.10 -5.01
CA ARG A 203 -17.51 -2.81 -5.81
C ARG A 203 -18.47 -1.96 -5.00
#